data_AF-A0A661BG50-F1
#
_entry.id   AF-A0A661BG50-F1
#
_cell.length_a   1.000
_cell.length_b   1.000
_cell.length_c   1.000
_cell.angle_alpha   90.00
_cell.angle_beta   90.00
_cell.angle_gamma   90.00
#
_symmetry.space_group_name_H-M   'P 1'
#
loop_
_entity.id
_entity.type
_entity.pdbx_description
1 polymer ?
#
loop_
_entity_poly.entity_id
_entity_poly.type
_entity_poly.pdbx_seq_one_letter_code
_entity_poly.pdbx_strand_id
1 'polypeptide(L)'
;MPRLAANLSMLFTELDFLDRFEAAARAGFRGVEYLFPYDFPKEQLQECLQQNQLTQVLHNLPAGDWQAGERGIACDPDRVGEFQDGVGQAVEYAAALNCQRINCLAGVVPESIDADSLR
;
A
#
# COMPACT_ATOMS: atom_id res chain seq x y z
N MET A 1 18.32 8.34 17.00
CA MET A 1 18.58 7.41 15.89
C MET A 1 17.34 7.32 15.01
N PRO A 2 17.48 7.11 13.69
CA PRO A 2 16.32 6.95 12.81
C PRO A 2 15.50 5.71 13.17
N ARG A 3 14.17 5.78 13.01
CA ARG A 3 13.28 4.61 13.11
C ARG A 3 13.10 4.03 11.72
N LEU A 4 13.61 2.82 11.50
CA LEU A 4 13.51 2.13 10.22
C LEU A 4 12.22 1.28 10.15
N ALA A 5 11.63 1.21 8.96
CA ALA A 5 10.53 0.31 8.64
C ALA A 5 10.99 -0.71 7.61
N ALA A 6 10.59 -1.98 7.78
CA ALA A 6 10.84 -2.99 6.76
C ALA A 6 9.77 -2.89 5.67
N ASN A 7 10.20 -2.75 4.41
CA ASN A 7 9.28 -2.83 3.28
C ASN A 7 9.06 -4.30 2.89
N LEU A 8 7.93 -4.88 3.28
CA LEU A 8 7.62 -6.32 3.10
C LEU A 8 7.33 -6.70 1.65
N SER A 9 7.14 -5.72 0.75
CA SER A 9 7.09 -5.99 -0.69
C SER A 9 8.48 -6.25 -1.27
N MET A 10 9.54 -5.77 -0.62
CA MET A 10 10.92 -5.82 -1.11
C MET A 10 11.84 -6.72 -0.25
N LEU A 11 11.53 -6.87 1.03
CA LEU A 11 12.28 -7.67 1.99
C LEU A 11 11.51 -8.93 2.37
N PHE A 12 12.23 -9.97 2.76
CA PHE A 12 11.67 -11.26 3.19
C PHE A 12 10.84 -11.95 2.09
N THR A 13 11.15 -11.70 0.82
CA THR A 13 10.41 -12.22 -0.33
C THR A 13 10.57 -13.72 -0.53
N GLU A 14 11.49 -14.34 0.19
CA GLU A 14 11.65 -15.79 0.31
C GLU A 14 10.54 -16.46 1.14
N LEU A 15 9.70 -15.67 1.81
CA LEU A 15 8.54 -16.13 2.58
C LEU A 15 7.21 -15.69 1.95
N ASP A 16 6.14 -16.39 2.29
CA ASP A 16 4.78 -15.94 2.02
C ASP A 16 4.49 -14.61 2.75
N PHE A 17 3.65 -13.77 2.16
CA PHE A 17 3.51 -12.36 2.58
C PHE A 17 3.22 -12.18 4.07
N LEU A 18 2.34 -13.00 4.64
CA LEU A 18 1.94 -12.89 6.06
C LEU A 18 3.06 -13.32 7.02
N ASP A 19 3.92 -14.26 6.61
CA ASP A 19 5.05 -14.71 7.42
C ASP A 19 6.16 -13.63 7.51
N ARG A 20 6.16 -12.66 6.58
CA ARG A 20 7.13 -11.55 6.57
C ARG A 20 6.99 -10.61 7.75
N PHE A 21 5.80 -10.52 8.35
CA PHE A 21 5.57 -9.70 9.56
C PHE A 21 6.40 -10.24 10.73
N GLU A 22 6.37 -11.56 10.96
CA GLU A 22 7.19 -12.17 12.00
C GLU A 22 8.68 -12.05 11.70
N ALA A 23 9.09 -12.27 10.44
CA ALA A 23 10.48 -12.11 10.03
C ALA A 23 11.01 -10.69 10.29
N ALA A 24 10.22 -9.66 9.97
CA ALA A 24 10.58 -8.26 10.24
C ALA A 24 10.72 -7.97 11.74
N ALA A 25 9.80 -8.47 12.57
CA ALA A 25 9.88 -8.29 14.02
C ALA A 25 11.10 -8.99 14.64
N ARG A 26 11.38 -10.24 14.21
CA ARG A 26 12.57 -11.01 14.61
C ARG A 26 13.87 -10.33 14.19
N ALA A 27 13.88 -9.66 13.03
CA ALA A 27 15.01 -8.86 12.55
C ALA A 27 15.18 -7.51 13.30
N GLY A 28 14.30 -7.20 14.27
CA GLY A 28 14.41 -6.02 15.13
C GLY A 28 13.64 -4.80 14.63
N PHE A 29 12.90 -4.90 13.52
CA PHE A 29 12.02 -3.81 13.09
C PHE A 29 10.86 -3.63 14.08
N ARG A 30 10.34 -2.41 14.11
CA ARG A 30 9.12 -2.02 14.87
C ARG A 30 8.06 -1.38 13.99
N GLY A 31 8.39 -1.17 12.72
CA GLY A 31 7.49 -0.64 11.72
C GLY A 31 7.63 -1.45 10.44
N VAL A 32 6.52 -1.60 9.73
CA VAL A 32 6.47 -2.24 8.41
C VAL A 32 5.70 -1.36 7.44
N GLU A 33 6.07 -1.47 6.18
CA GLU A 33 5.34 -0.92 5.05
C GLU A 33 5.29 -1.97 3.93
N TYR A 34 4.38 -1.79 2.98
CA TYR A 34 4.27 -2.60 1.77
C TYR A 34 3.40 -1.85 0.77
N LEU A 35 3.45 -2.26 -0.50
CA LEU A 35 2.76 -1.56 -1.58
C LEU A 35 1.23 -1.64 -1.40
N PHE A 36 0.66 -2.84 -1.44
CA PHE A 36 -0.79 -3.02 -1.54
C PHE A 36 -1.28 -4.11 -0.57
N PRO A 37 -2.21 -3.80 0.35
CA PRO A 37 -2.80 -4.80 1.26
C PRO A 37 -3.99 -5.56 0.69
N TYR A 38 -4.54 -5.14 -0.46
CA TYR A 38 -5.93 -5.41 -0.85
C TYR A 38 -6.27 -6.87 -1.16
N ASP A 39 -5.27 -7.72 -1.37
CA ASP A 39 -5.46 -9.17 -1.53
C ASP A 39 -5.73 -9.89 -0.21
N PHE A 40 -5.58 -9.19 0.93
CA PHE A 40 -5.76 -9.74 2.27
C PHE A 40 -6.88 -9.00 3.01
N PRO A 41 -7.69 -9.71 3.82
CA PRO A 41 -8.59 -9.08 4.78
C PRO A 41 -7.82 -8.17 5.74
N LYS A 42 -8.34 -6.97 5.98
CA LYS A 42 -7.71 -6.00 6.90
C LYS A 42 -7.56 -6.54 8.32
N GLU A 43 -8.48 -7.40 8.75
CA GLU A 43 -8.46 -8.07 10.06
C GLU A 43 -7.27 -9.01 10.18
N GLN A 44 -6.94 -9.77 9.12
CA GLN A 44 -5.79 -10.68 9.11
C GLN A 44 -4.48 -9.89 9.20
N LEU A 45 -4.38 -8.77 8.48
CA LEU A 45 -3.21 -7.89 8.56
C LEU A 45 -3.09 -7.24 9.94
N GLN A 46 -4.22 -6.84 10.55
CA GLN A 46 -4.27 -6.30 11.91
C GLN A 46 -3.75 -7.33 12.92
N GLU A 47 -4.17 -8.59 12.82
CA GLU A 47 -3.68 -9.68 13.67
C GLU A 47 -2.16 -9.86 13.53
N CYS A 48 -1.64 -9.89 12.29
CA CYS A 48 -0.20 -9.98 12.04
C CYS A 48 0.57 -8.82 12.70
N LEU A 49 0.06 -7.58 12.59
CA LEU A 49 0.67 -6.41 13.24
C LEU A 49 0.67 -6.54 14.77
N GLN A 50 -0.46 -6.94 15.37
CA GLN A 50 -0.62 -7.08 16.82
C GLN A 50 0.27 -8.17 17.40
N GLN A 51 0.25 -9.38 16.81
CA GLN A 51 1.04 -10.53 17.26
C GLN A 51 2.54 -10.23 17.26
N ASN A 52 2.99 -9.45 16.28
CA ASN A 52 4.40 -9.12 16.08
C ASN A 52 4.81 -7.75 16.66
N GLN A 53 3.88 -7.04 17.31
CA GLN A 53 4.11 -5.71 17.89
C GLN A 53 4.69 -4.70 16.87
N LEU A 54 4.13 -4.71 15.66
CA LEU A 54 4.54 -3.87 14.55
C LEU A 54 3.58 -2.70 14.33
N THR A 55 4.13 -1.57 13.92
CA THR A 55 3.35 -0.42 13.43
C THR A 55 3.23 -0.46 11.91
N GLN A 56 2.03 -0.26 11.36
CA GLN A 56 1.86 0.00 9.93
C GLN A 56 2.31 1.44 9.61
N VAL A 57 3.41 1.58 8.87
CA VAL A 57 4.08 2.85 8.62
C VAL A 57 3.55 3.56 7.37
N LEU A 58 3.27 2.79 6.32
CA LEU A 58 2.81 3.24 5.01
C LEU A 58 2.17 2.07 4.24
N HIS A 59 1.16 2.36 3.42
CA HIS A 59 0.79 1.57 2.24
C HIS A 59 0.32 2.50 1.11
N ASN A 60 0.07 1.99 -0.08
CA ASN A 60 -0.40 2.79 -1.21
C ASN A 60 -1.92 2.70 -1.38
N LEU A 61 -2.51 3.64 -2.12
CA LEU A 61 -3.82 3.49 -2.77
C LEU A 61 -3.82 2.30 -3.76
N PRO A 62 -5.00 1.78 -4.17
CA PRO A 62 -5.10 0.91 -5.33
C PRO A 62 -4.44 1.56 -6.55
N ALA A 63 -3.68 0.77 -7.31
CA ALA A 63 -2.82 1.28 -8.39
C ALA A 63 -3.34 0.97 -9.79
N GLY A 64 -4.59 0.54 -9.90
CA GLY A 64 -5.17 0.02 -11.14
C GLY A 64 -4.66 -1.39 -11.47
N ASP A 65 -4.67 -1.74 -12.75
CA ASP A 65 -4.15 -3.01 -13.27
C ASP A 65 -2.61 -3.01 -13.32
N TRP A 66 -2.02 -3.40 -12.20
CA TRP A 66 -0.57 -3.52 -12.07
C TRP A 66 0.06 -4.48 -13.10
N GLN A 67 -0.67 -5.52 -13.53
CA GLN A 67 -0.19 -6.52 -14.49
C GLN A 67 -0.22 -5.98 -15.91
N ALA A 68 -1.21 -5.14 -16.25
CA ALA A 68 -1.26 -4.40 -17.52
C ALA A 68 -0.24 -3.25 -17.61
N GLY A 69 0.50 -2.98 -16.53
CA GLY A 69 1.56 -1.98 -16.50
C GLY A 69 1.16 -0.67 -15.82
N GLU A 70 -0.05 -0.57 -15.25
CA GLU A 70 -0.48 0.62 -14.53
C GLU A 70 0.33 0.80 -13.23
N ARG A 71 0.54 2.06 -12.85
CA ARG A 71 1.38 2.43 -11.70
C ARG A 71 0.69 3.52 -10.88
N GLY A 72 -0.63 3.40 -10.69
CA GLY A 72 -1.49 4.48 -10.20
C GLY A 72 -2.36 5.05 -11.31
N ILE A 73 -3.44 5.71 -10.90
CA ILE A 73 -4.49 6.22 -11.79
C ILE A 73 -4.88 7.67 -11.47
N ALA A 74 -4.18 8.33 -10.55
CA ALA A 74 -4.56 9.66 -10.07
C ALA A 74 -4.46 10.74 -11.14
N CYS A 75 -3.58 10.56 -12.13
CA CYS A 75 -3.42 11.47 -13.26
C CYS A 75 -4.48 11.31 -14.37
N ASP A 76 -5.35 10.29 -14.29
CA ASP A 76 -6.33 9.98 -15.34
C ASP A 76 -7.68 10.68 -15.07
N PRO A 77 -8.05 11.74 -15.83
CA PRO A 77 -9.30 12.46 -15.63
C PRO A 77 -10.56 11.63 -15.91
N ASP A 78 -10.45 10.53 -16.66
CA ASP A 78 -11.60 9.68 -16.99
C ASP A 78 -11.87 8.62 -15.89
N ARG A 79 -10.94 8.46 -14.93
CA ARG A 79 -11.02 7.45 -13.85
C ARG A 79 -11.21 8.05 -12.46
N VAL A 80 -11.73 9.28 -12.37
CA VAL A 80 -11.98 9.97 -11.08
C VAL A 80 -12.90 9.15 -10.15
N GLY A 81 -13.92 8.49 -10.69
CA GLY A 81 -14.83 7.65 -9.89
C GLY A 81 -14.10 6.46 -9.25
N GLU A 82 -13.32 5.72 -10.05
CA GLU A 82 -12.49 4.61 -9.56
C GLU A 82 -11.45 5.08 -8.54
N PHE A 83 -10.84 6.24 -8.76
CA PHE A 83 -9.92 6.84 -7.81
C PHE A 83 -10.59 7.16 -6.47
N GLN A 84 -11.80 7.74 -6.47
CA GLN A 84 -12.56 8.04 -5.27
C GLN A 84 -12.92 6.78 -4.48
N ASP A 85 -13.35 5.73 -5.17
CA ASP A 85 -13.63 4.42 -4.55
C ASP A 85 -12.35 3.83 -3.93
N GLY A 86 -11.22 3.93 -4.64
CA GLY A 86 -9.92 3.48 -4.15
C GLY A 86 -9.42 4.26 -2.93
N VAL A 87 -9.69 5.57 -2.86
CA VAL A 87 -9.44 6.39 -1.66
C VAL A 87 -10.28 5.88 -0.49
N GLY A 88 -11.56 5.59 -0.71
CA GLY A 88 -12.43 5.00 0.30
C GLY A 88 -11.87 3.69 0.86
N GLN A 89 -11.52 2.75 -0.03
CA GLN A 89 -10.93 1.46 0.34
C GLN A 89 -9.63 1.63 1.13
N ALA A 90 -8.73 2.49 0.68
CA ALA A 90 -7.46 2.70 1.35
C ALA A 90 -7.63 3.32 2.75
N VAL A 91 -8.59 4.25 2.92
CA VAL A 91 -8.93 4.83 4.23
C VAL A 91 -9.48 3.77 5.19
N GLU A 92 -10.31 2.84 4.70
CA GLU A 92 -10.79 1.73 5.54
C GLU A 92 -9.66 0.84 6.05
N TYR A 93 -8.70 0.49 5.18
CA TYR A 93 -7.53 -0.27 5.57
C TYR A 93 -6.64 0.52 6.53
N ALA A 94 -6.36 1.79 6.23
CA ALA A 94 -5.57 2.64 7.10
C ALA A 94 -6.17 2.77 8.50
N ALA A 95 -7.50 2.91 8.60
CA ALA A 95 -8.21 2.95 9.87
C ALA A 95 -8.06 1.63 10.66
N ALA A 96 -8.29 0.48 10.02
CA ALA A 96 -8.14 -0.83 10.66
C ALA A 96 -6.70 -1.11 11.13
N LEU A 97 -5.71 -0.69 10.35
CA LEU A 97 -4.28 -0.93 10.60
C LEU A 97 -3.62 0.17 11.46
N ASN A 98 -4.39 1.20 11.86
CA ASN A 98 -3.88 2.41 12.51
C ASN A 98 -2.71 3.05 11.74
N CYS A 99 -2.79 3.04 10.41
CA CYS A 99 -1.81 3.64 9.52
C CYS A 99 -2.14 5.12 9.28
N GLN A 100 -1.20 6.01 9.57
CA GLN A 100 -1.43 7.46 9.44
C GLN A 100 -1.10 8.03 8.05
N ARG A 101 -0.54 7.21 7.16
CA ARG A 101 -0.03 7.66 5.86
C ARG A 101 -0.39 6.67 4.78
N ILE A 102 -0.92 7.20 3.69
CA ILE A 102 -1.20 6.47 2.46
C ILE A 102 -0.48 7.19 1.33
N ASN A 103 0.20 6.43 0.48
CA ASN A 103 0.86 6.98 -0.70
C ASN A 103 -0.07 6.90 -1.92
N CYS A 104 -0.21 8.00 -2.63
CA CYS A 104 -0.98 8.11 -3.86
C CYS A 104 -0.02 8.06 -5.04
N LEU A 105 0.02 6.93 -5.75
CA LEU A 105 0.77 6.86 -6.99
C LEU A 105 0.05 7.65 -8.08
N ALA A 106 0.76 8.59 -8.70
CA ALA A 106 0.18 9.45 -9.73
C ALA A 106 -0.30 8.66 -10.96
N GLY A 107 0.46 7.63 -11.36
CA GLY A 107 0.22 6.89 -12.59
C GLY A 107 1.18 7.26 -13.71
N VAL A 108 1.11 6.47 -14.79
CA VAL A 108 1.78 6.79 -16.05
C VAL A 108 0.73 7.47 -16.92
N VAL A 109 1.05 8.67 -17.42
CA VAL A 109 0.13 9.42 -18.30
C VAL A 109 -0.12 8.61 -19.57
N PRO A 110 -1.37 8.22 -19.87
CA PRO A 110 -1.71 7.57 -21.11
C PRO A 110 -1.44 8.49 -22.31
N GLU A 111 -0.93 7.93 -23.42
CA GLU A 111 -0.61 8.72 -24.62
C GLU A 111 -1.84 9.46 -25.21
N SER A 112 -3.04 8.99 -24.91
CA SER A 112 -4.31 9.58 -25.37
C SER A 112 -4.75 10.80 -24.58
N ILE A 113 -4.09 11.14 -23.47
CA ILE A 113 -4.50 12.21 -22.56
C ILE A 113 -3.66 13.46 -22.82
N ASP A 114 -4.35 14.58 -23.04
CA ASP A 114 -3.72 15.88 -23.19
C ASP A 114 -3.12 16.32 -21.85
N ALA A 115 -1.87 16.80 -21.86
CA ALA A 115 -1.14 17.18 -20.65
C ALA A 115 -1.86 18.29 -19.87
N ASP A 116 -2.57 19.19 -20.56
CA ASP A 116 -3.34 20.27 -19.96
C ASP A 116 -4.62 19.78 -19.24
N SER A 117 -5.02 18.52 -19.47
CA SER A 117 -6.20 17.91 -18.85
C SER A 117 -5.90 17.09 -17.58
N LEU A 118 -4.62 16.89 -17.26
CA LEU A 118 -4.16 16.18 -16.05
C LEU A 118 -4.57 16.92 -14.78
N ARG A 119 -4.78 16.19 -13.68
CA ARG A 119 -5.15 16.72 -12.36
C ARG A 119 -4.20 16.28 -11.27
#